data_AF-T2JLR9-F1
#
_entry.id   AF-T2JLR9-F1
#
_cell.length_a   1.000
_cell.length_b   1.000
_cell.length_c   1.000
_cell.angle_alpha   90.00
_cell.angle_beta   90.00
_cell.angle_gamma   90.00
#
_symmetry.space_group_name_H-M   'P 1'
#
loop_
_entity.id
_entity.type
_entity.pdbx_description
1 polymer ?
#
loop_
_entity_poly.entity_id
_entity_poly.type
_entity_poly.pdbx_seq_one_letter_code
_entity_poly.pdbx_strand_id
1 'polypeptide(L)' 'MKDPLFLTDSFFVEKPERIETILFLMSLCLLVYNLGQRELKNCFKRVKIGIKNQVGELTFRPTLRCIFQCFQSINYVI' A
#
# COMPACT_ATOMS: atom_id res chain seq x y z
N MET A 1 -12.21 23.08 34.77
CA MET A 1 -10.96 23.67 34.27
C MET A 1 -10.62 22.97 32.96
N LYS A 2 -10.17 23.72 31.97
CA LYS A 2 -10.12 23.35 30.56
C LYS A 2 -8.78 22.66 30.28
N ASP A 3 -8.77 21.34 30.14
CA ASP A 3 -7.56 20.58 29.82
C ASP A 3 -7.08 20.90 28.39
N PRO A 4 -5.86 21.43 28.20
CA PRO A 4 -5.34 21.83 26.89
C PRO A 4 -4.79 20.64 26.07
N LEU A 5 -4.92 19.41 26.56
CA LEU A 5 -4.34 18.21 25.93
C LEU A 5 -5.14 17.67 24.73
N PHE A 6 -6.33 18.23 24.46
CA PHE A 6 -7.20 17.85 23.34
C PHE A 6 -7.14 18.81 22.15
N LEU A 7 -6.11 19.68 22.10
CA LEU A 7 -5.84 20.55 20.94
C LEU A 7 -4.84 19.94 19.94
N THR A 8 -4.53 18.65 20.08
CA THR A 8 -3.68 17.90 19.13
C THR A 8 -4.41 17.48 17.85
N ASP A 9 -5.74 17.65 17.78
CA ASP A 9 -6.55 17.26 16.61
C ASP A 9 -6.72 18.36 15.55
N SER A 10 -6.45 19.63 15.86
CA SER A 10 -6.76 20.75 14.94
C SER A 10 -5.57 21.31 14.17
N PHE A 11 -4.33 20.92 14.51
CA PHE A 11 -3.12 21.47 13.89
C PHE A 11 -2.61 20.70 12.67
N PHE A 12 -3.14 19.50 12.37
CA PHE A 12 -2.55 18.66 11.32
C PHE A 12 -2.79 19.20 9.90
N VAL A 13 -3.75 20.11 9.73
CA VAL A 13 -4.27 20.57 8.44
C VAL A 13 -4.56 22.09 8.43
N GLU A 14 -3.77 22.91 9.14
CA GLU A 14 -4.05 24.36 9.19
C GLU A 14 -3.69 25.14 7.91
N LYS A 15 -2.79 24.59 7.07
CA LYS A 15 -2.32 25.27 5.85
C LYS A 15 -2.82 24.54 4.61
N PRO A 16 -3.54 25.21 3.68
CA PRO A 16 -4.07 24.58 2.47
C PRO A 16 -2.97 23.91 1.62
N GLU A 17 -1.78 24.51 1.60
CA GLU A 17 -0.58 23.99 0.93
C GLU A 17 -0.20 22.56 1.39
N ARG A 18 -0.38 22.24 2.67
CA ARG A 18 -0.09 20.90 3.21
C ARG A 18 -1.13 19.87 2.77
N ILE A 19 -2.39 20.26 2.68
CA ILE A 19 -3.47 19.39 2.20
C ILE A 19 -3.21 19.02 0.75
N GLU A 20 -2.91 20.01 -0.08
CA GLU A 20 -2.61 19.80 -1.50
C GLU A 20 -1.42 18.89 -1.69
N THR A 21 -0.35 19.10 -0.90
CA THR A 21 0.84 18.24 -0.94
C THR A 21 0.52 16.80 -0.52
N ILE A 22 -0.23 16.60 0.56
CA ILE A 22 -0.64 15.27 1.03
C ILE A 22 -1.55 14.59 0.01
N LEU A 23 -2.52 15.31 -0.55
CA LEU A 23 -3.46 14.78 -1.54
C LEU A 23 -2.76 14.42 -2.84
N PHE A 24 -1.78 15.22 -3.27
CA PHE A 24 -0.91 14.91 -4.39
C PHE A 24 -0.09 13.65 -4.12
N LEU A 25 0.54 13.55 -2.95
CA LEU A 25 1.32 12.38 -2.55
C LEU A 25 0.47 11.12 -2.50
N MET A 26 -0.70 11.17 -1.87
CA MET A 26 -1.64 10.04 -1.81
C MET A 26 -2.09 9.61 -3.20
N SER A 27 -2.38 10.55 -4.08
CA SER A 27 -2.77 10.29 -5.48
C SER A 27 -1.61 9.65 -6.26
N LEU A 28 -0.39 10.15 -6.07
CA LEU A 28 0.82 9.59 -6.69
C LEU A 28 1.09 8.16 -6.20
N CYS A 29 0.99 7.92 -4.89
CA CYS A 29 1.12 6.58 -4.32
C CYS A 29 0.06 5.62 -4.88
N LEU A 30 -1.19 6.07 -5.01
CA LEU A 30 -2.26 5.28 -5.59
C LEU A 30 -2.02 4.98 -7.08
N LEU A 31 -1.49 5.94 -7.84
CA LEU A 31 -1.13 5.76 -9.25
C LEU A 31 -0.02 4.71 -9.40
N VAL A 32 1.06 4.84 -8.63
CA VAL A 32 2.18 3.88 -8.62
C VAL A 32 1.69 2.48 -8.23
N TYR A 33 0.84 2.39 -7.21
CA TYR A 33 0.23 1.13 -6.79
C TYR A 33 -0.60 0.49 -7.92
N ASN A 34 -1.46 1.26 -8.59
CA ASN A 34 -2.28 0.74 -9.69
C ASN A 34 -1.43 0.27 -10.88
N LEU A 35 -0.40 1.05 -11.23
CA LEU A 35 0.52 0.69 -12.30
C LEU A 35 1.28 -0.60 -11.96
N GLY A 36 1.86 -0.67 -10.76
CA GLY A 36 2.56 -1.86 -10.27
C GLY A 36 1.65 -3.09 -10.27
N GLN A 37 0.40 -2.95 -9.82
CA GLN A 37 -0.55 -4.06 -9.81
C GLN A 37 -0.90 -4.53 -11.23
N ARG A 38 -1.01 -3.61 -12.19
CA ARG A 38 -1.28 -3.92 -13.60
C ARG A 38 -0.11 -4.68 -14.22
N GLU A 39 1.10 -4.17 -14.07
CA GLU A 39 2.32 -4.81 -14.59
C GLU A 39 2.53 -6.19 -13.98
N LEU A 40 2.31 -6.31 -12.67
CA LEU A 40 2.40 -7.57 -11.97
C LEU A 40 1.40 -8.60 -12.54
N LYS A 41 0.13 -8.23 -12.71
CA LYS A 41 -0.90 -9.08 -13.33
C LYS A 41 -0.51 -9.50 -14.75
N ASN A 42 0.09 -8.61 -15.54
CA ASN A 42 0.57 -8.92 -16.88
C ASN A 42 1.72 -9.93 -16.86
N CYS A 43 2.68 -9.78 -15.93
CA CYS A 43 3.75 -10.76 -15.72
C CYS A 43 3.19 -12.13 -15.33
N PHE A 44 2.28 -12.22 -14.36
CA PHE A 44 1.67 -13.49 -13.96
C PHE A 44 0.91 -14.17 -15.11
N LYS A 45 0.19 -13.41 -15.94
CA LYS A 45 -0.46 -13.93 -17.15
C LYS A 45 0.54 -14.52 -18.15
N ARG A 46 1.67 -13.84 -18.38
CA ARG A 46 2.72 -14.30 -19.31
C ARG A 46 3.39 -15.58 -18.81
N VAL A 47 3.73 -15.61 -17.52
CA VAL A 47 4.53 -16.66 -16.91
C VAL A 47 3.65 -17.87 -16.49
N LYS A 48 2.32 -17.71 -16.41
CA LYS A 48 1.34 -18.74 -16.00
C LYS A 48 1.62 -19.37 -14.63
N ILE A 49 2.35 -18.66 -13.77
CA ILE A 49 2.61 -19.08 -12.40
C ILE A 49 1.49 -18.54 -11.50
N GLY A 50 1.11 -19.30 -10.48
CA GLY A 50 0.23 -18.84 -9.41
C GLY A 50 1.01 -18.74 -8.10
N ILE A 51 0.64 -17.78 -7.25
CA ILE A 51 1.18 -17.68 -5.89
C ILE A 51 0.17 -18.31 -4.93
N LYS A 52 0.67 -19.07 -3.94
CA LYS A 52 -0.18 -19.57 -2.86
C LYS A 52 -0.60 -18.41 -1.96
N ASN A 53 -1.90 -18.27 -1.74
CA ASN A 53 -2.42 -17.33 -0.75
C ASN A 53 -2.07 -17.80 0.68
N GLN A 54 -2.43 -17.01 1.68
CA GLN A 54 -2.18 -17.33 3.10
C GLN A 54 -2.89 -18.60 3.58
N VAL A 55 -3.94 -19.02 2.88
CA VAL A 55 -4.72 -20.25 3.13
C VAL A 55 -4.15 -21.44 2.34
N GLY A 56 -3.08 -21.23 1.55
CA GLY A 56 -2.41 -22.26 0.76
C GLY A 56 -2.98 -22.48 -0.65
N GLU A 57 -4.04 -21.78 -1.04
CA GLU A 57 -4.67 -21.93 -2.36
C GLU A 57 -3.93 -21.16 -3.44
N LEU A 58 -3.82 -21.77 -4.63
CA LEU A 58 -3.10 -21.18 -5.76
C LEU A 58 -3.94 -20.06 -6.41
N THR A 59 -3.42 -18.83 -6.36
CA THR A 59 -4.07 -17.66 -6.94
C THR A 59 -3.27 -17.13 -8.14
N PHE A 60 -3.92 -17.07 -9.31
CA PHE A 60 -3.34 -16.52 -10.55
C PHE A 60 -3.51 -15.01 -10.70
N ARG A 61 -4.22 -14.38 -9.76
CA ARG A 61 -4.47 -12.92 -9.73
C ARG A 61 -4.07 -12.33 -8.38
N PRO A 62 -2.80 -12.45 -7.95
CA PRO A 62 -2.37 -11.92 -6.67
C PRO A 62 -2.55 -10.39 -6.63
N THR A 63 -2.92 -9.87 -5.46
CA THR A 63 -2.91 -8.44 -5.19
C THR A 63 -1.49 -7.98 -4.84
N LEU A 64 -1.18 -6.70 -5.02
CA LEU A 64 0.12 -6.14 -4.60
C LEU A 64 0.36 -6.35 -3.10
N ARG A 65 -0.70 -6.25 -2.27
CA ARG A 65 -0.65 -6.58 -0.85
C ARG A 65 -0.15 -8.01 -0.59
N CYS A 66 -0.66 -9.01 -1.32
CA CYS A 66 -0.25 -10.40 -1.16
C CYS A 66 1.24 -10.58 -1.46
N ILE A 67 1.73 -9.88 -2.49
CA ILE A 67 3.14 -9.91 -2.89
C ILE A 67 4.03 -9.22 -1.86
N PHE A 68 3.60 -8.07 -1.35
CA PHE A 68 4.31 -7.41 -0.25
C PHE A 68 4.35 -8.27 1.01
N GLN A 69 3.30 -9.03 1.31
CA GLN A 69 3.32 -9.99 2.41
C GLN A 69 4.30 -11.14 2.16
N CYS A 70 4.41 -11.64 0.92
CA CYS A 70 5.46 -12.60 0.57
C CYS A 70 6.86 -12.03 0.83
N PHE A 71 7.10 -10.76 0.50
CA PHE A 71 8.38 -10.10 0.80
C PHE A 71 8.62 -9.87 2.29
N GLN A 72 7.59 -9.50 3.06
CA GLN A 72 7.69 -9.35 4.52
C GLN A 72 7.93 -10.68 5.24
N SER A 73 7.42 -11.79 4.69
CA SER A 73 7.71 -13.13 5.21
C SER A 73 9.15 -13.57 4.95
N ILE A 74 9.85 -12.92 4.01
CA ILE A 74 11.31 -13.06 3.86
C ILE A 74 11.94 -12.17 4.95
N ASN A 75 11.71 -12.50 6.21
CA ASN A 75 12.57 -12.01 7.28
C ASN A 75 13.90 -12.73 7.12
N TYR A 76 14.86 -12.03 6.52
CA TYR A 76 16.25 -12.44 6.50
C TYR A 76 16.76 -12.36 7.95
N VAL A 77 16.67 -13.49 8.66
CA VAL A 77 17.34 -13.67 9.95
C VAL A 77 18.84 -13.73 9.65
N ILE A 78 19.54 -12.64 9.96
CA ILE A 78 21.01 -12.64 10.17
C ILE A 78 21.25 -12.91 11.64
#